data_AF-A0A661F657-F1
#
_entry.id   AF-A0A661F657-F1
#
_cell.length_a   1.000
_cell.length_b   1.000
_cell.length_c   1.000
_cell.angle_alpha   90.00
_cell.angle_beta   90.00
_cell.angle_gamma   90.00
#
_symmetry.space_group_name_H-M   'P 1'
#
loop_
_entity.id
_entity.type
_entity.pdbx_description
1 polymer ?
#
loop_
_entity_poly.entity_id
_entity_poly.type
_entity_poly.pdbx_seq_one_letter_code
_entity_poly.pdbx_strand_id
1 'polypeptide(L)' 'MRASGSAQRNFGPMHLRQIKMLVPSIEVLERHSELLDSLFRQRQSNLKENDKLGEIRNSLLPRLLSGEVMADSIV' A
#
# COMPACT_ATOMS: atom_id res chain seq x y z
N MET A 1 -18.67 8.08 -15.59
CA MET A 1 -17.56 9.05 -15.71
C MET A 1 -16.42 8.40 -16.48
N ARG A 2 -15.87 9.08 -17.49
CA ARG A 2 -14.66 8.62 -18.20
C ARG A 2 -13.59 9.69 -18.01
N ALA A 3 -12.40 9.30 -17.54
CA ALA A 3 -11.25 10.19 -17.58
C ALA A 3 -10.94 10.52 -19.06
N SER A 4 -10.87 11.80 -19.40
CA SER A 4 -10.59 12.22 -20.78
C SER A 4 -9.10 12.05 -21.10
N GLY A 5 -8.79 11.65 -22.33
CA GLY A 5 -7.46 11.25 -22.77
C GLY A 5 -6.50 12.42 -22.96
N SER A 6 -5.43 12.43 -22.16
CA SER A 6 -4.08 12.63 -22.65
C SER A 6 -3.31 11.32 -22.36
N ALA A 7 -2.01 11.24 -22.69
CA ALA A 7 -1.18 10.06 -22.44
C ALA A 7 -1.26 9.51 -21.00
N GLN A 8 -1.77 10.31 -20.05
CA GLN A 8 -2.22 9.88 -18.73
C GLN A 8 -3.70 10.25 -18.50
N ARG A 9 -4.49 9.29 -18.03
CA ARG A 9 -5.87 9.53 -17.60
C ARG A 9 -5.87 10.28 -16.26
N ASN A 10 -6.18 11.57 -16.30
CA ASN A 10 -6.23 12.42 -15.11
C ASN A 10 -7.65 12.93 -14.80
N PHE A 11 -8.00 12.98 -13.52
CA PHE A 11 -9.20 13.67 -13.03
C PHE A 11 -8.86 15.13 -12.72
N GLY A 12 -9.20 16.03 -13.65
CA GLY A 12 -9.07 17.47 -13.40
C GLY A 12 -10.09 17.97 -12.36
N PRO A 13 -9.91 19.20 -11.83
CA PRO A 13 -10.80 19.78 -10.81
C PRO A 13 -12.28 19.81 -11.20
N MET A 14 -12.58 19.99 -12.49
CA MET A 14 -13.94 19.92 -13.03
C MET A 14 -14.52 18.50 -12.92
N HIS A 15 -13.74 17.46 -13.22
CA HIS A 15 -14.18 16.08 -13.10
C HIS A 15 -14.45 15.70 -11.64
N LEU A 16 -13.59 16.16 -10.71
CA LEU A 16 -13.75 15.92 -9.28
C LEU A 16 -15.05 16.56 -8.74
N ARG A 17 -15.34 17.81 -9.13
CA ARG A 17 -16.56 18.53 -8.71
C ARG A 17 -17.86 17.88 -9.20
N GLN A 18 -17.81 17.09 -10.27
CA GLN A 18 -18.97 16.39 -10.81
C GLN A 18 -19.23 15.04 -10.13
N ILE A 19 -18.32 14.56 -9.26
CA ILE A 19 -18.49 13.27 -8.58
C ILE A 19 -19.60 13.42 -7.55
N LYS A 20 -20.74 12.78 -7.83
CA LYS A 20 -21.81 12.64 -6.84
C LYS A 20 -21.41 11.54 -5.86
N MET A 21 -21.40 11.86 -4.57
CA MET A 21 -21.13 10.91 -3.50
C MET A 21 -22.22 10.97 -2.44
N LEU A 22 -22.51 9.82 -1.85
CA LEU A 22 -23.32 9.76 -0.64
C LEU A 22 -22.46 10.26 0.52
N VAL A 23 -23.00 11.20 1.30
CA VAL A 23 -22.37 11.69 2.52
C VAL A 23 -23.22 11.16 3.68
N PRO A 24 -22.83 10.01 4.28
CA PRO A 24 -23.54 9.47 5.43
C PRO A 24 -23.36 10.36 6.67
N SER A 25 -24.14 10.10 7.73
CA SER A 25 -23.98 10.83 8.99
C SER A 25 -22.61 10.59 9.62
N ILE A 26 -22.18 11.52 10.47
CA ILE A 26 -20.89 11.43 11.17
C ILE A 26 -20.76 10.15 11.99
N GLU A 27 -21.85 9.72 12.65
CA GLU A 27 -21.90 8.50 13.44
C GLU A 27 -21.58 7.24 12.60
N VAL A 28 -22.12 7.16 11.38
CA VAL A 28 -21.84 6.04 10.46
C VAL A 28 -20.38 6.06 10.01
N LEU A 29 -19.83 7.25 9.75
CA LEU A 29 -18.42 7.41 9.36
C LEU A 29 -17.47 6.99 10.48
N GLU A 30 -17.75 7.41 11.72
CA GLU A 30 -16.97 7.05 12.90
C GLU A 30 -17.01 5.54 13.13
N ARG A 31 -18.20 4.94 13.11
CA ARG A 31 -18.34 3.49 13.29
C ARG A 31 -17.62 2.69 12.20
N HIS A 32 -17.71 3.12 10.95
CA HIS A 32 -16.95 2.53 9.86
C HIS A 32 -15.44 2.64 10.09
N SER A 33 -14.97 3.82 10.52
CA SER A 33 -13.56 4.06 10.82
C SER A 33 -13.06 3.12 11.93
N GLU A 34 -13.79 3.01 13.04
CA GLU A 34 -13.46 2.10 14.14
C GLU A 34 -13.33 0.64 13.68
N LEU A 35 -14.28 0.17 12.86
CA LEU A 35 -14.29 -1.20 12.36
C LEU A 35 -13.09 -1.51 11.47
N LEU A 36 -12.69 -0.56 10.62
CA LEU A 36 -11.64 -0.78 9.63
C LEU A 36 -10.23 -0.36 10.08
N ASP A 37 -10.10 0.46 11.12
CA ASP A 37 -8.81 1.01 11.56
C ASP A 37 -7.78 -0.09 11.82
N SER A 38 -8.19 -1.17 12.52
CA SER A 38 -7.33 -2.32 12.79
C SER A 38 -6.82 -3.00 11.51
N LEU A 39 -7.68 -3.17 10.51
CA LEU A 39 -7.33 -3.77 9.22
C LEU A 39 -6.38 -2.88 8.43
N PHE A 40 -6.60 -1.56 8.43
CA PHE A 40 -5.69 -0.63 7.78
C PHE A 40 -4.31 -0.60 8.45
N ARG A 41 -4.25 -0.63 9.78
CA ARG A 41 -2.99 -0.73 10.52
C ARG A 41 -2.26 -2.02 10.21
N GLN A 42 -2.96 -3.16 10.22
CA GLN A 42 -2.38 -4.45 9.88
C GLN A 42 -1.84 -4.45 8.45
N ARG A 43 -2.62 -3.95 7.49
CA ARG A 43 -2.17 -3.80 6.11
C ARG A 43 -0.91 -2.95 6.02
N GLN A 44 -0.85 -1.83 6.73
CA GLN A 44 0.33 -0.97 6.73
C GLN A 44 1.56 -1.68 7.33
N SER A 45 1.36 -2.45 8.42
CA SER A 45 2.42 -3.25 9.03
C SER A 45 2.98 -4.28 8.05
N ASN A 46 2.09 -5.04 7.40
CA ASN A 46 2.48 -6.08 6.45
C ASN A 46 3.22 -5.50 5.23
N LEU A 47 2.81 -4.32 4.75
CA LEU A 47 3.51 -3.65 3.65
C LEU A 47 4.93 -3.25 4.06
N LYS A 48 5.10 -2.64 5.24
CA LYS A 48 6.42 -2.29 5.77
C LYS A 48 7.32 -3.51 5.96
N GLU A 49 6.76 -4.61 6.46
CA GLU A 49 7.50 -5.85 6.64
C GLU A 49 7.91 -6.46 5.30
N ASN A 50 7.03 -6.45 4.30
CA ASN A 50 7.35 -6.92 2.95
C ASN A 50 8.48 -6.09 2.32
N ASP A 51 8.42 -4.77 2.44
CA ASP A 51 9.50 -3.88 1.99
C ASP A 51 10.82 -4.24 2.70
N LYS A 52 10.77 -4.45 4.02
CA LYS A 52 11.95 -4.80 4.80
C LYS A 52 12.54 -6.15 4.42
N LEU A 53 11.70 -7.16 4.23
CA LEU A 53 12.12 -8.49 3.75
C LEU A 53 12.73 -8.40 2.35
N GLY A 54 12.17 -7.54 1.49
CA GLY A 54 12.72 -7.24 0.17
C GLY A 54 14.13 -6.64 0.25
N GLU A 55 14.36 -5.67 1.13
CA GLU A 55 15.68 -5.09 1.38
C GLU A 55 16.68 -6.14 1.88
N ILE A 56 16.28 -6.94 2.87
CA ILE A 56 17.14 -7.98 3.46
C ILE A 56 17.52 -9.00 2.39
N ARG A 57 16.56 -9.48 1.59
CA ARG A 57 16.81 -10.38 0.47
C ARG A 57 17.81 -9.76 -0.52
N ASN A 58 17.62 -8.50 -0.89
CA ASN A 58 18.50 -7.82 -1.85
C ASN A 58 19.92 -7.63 -1.30
N SER A 59 20.08 -7.48 0.01
CA SER A 59 21.39 -7.39 0.68
C SER A 59 22.06 -8.76 0.85
N LEU A 60 21.29 -9.80 1.16
CA LEU A 60 21.81 -11.14 1.41
C LEU A 60 22.16 -11.88 0.11
N LEU A 61 21.38 -11.70 -0.96
CA LEU A 61 21.56 -12.44 -2.20
C LEU A 61 22.97 -12.28 -2.80
N PRO A 62 23.55 -11.06 -2.92
CA PRO A 62 24.92 -10.91 -3.39
C PRO A 62 25.96 -11.59 -2.49
N ARG A 63 25.76 -11.55 -1.18
CA ARG A 63 26.67 -12.14 -0.18
C ARG A 63 26.61 -13.67 -0.16
N LEU A 64 25.44 -14.22 -0.42
CA LEU A 64 25.25 -15.66 -0.67
C LEU A 64 25.97 -16.08 -1.97
N LEU A 65 25.81 -15.31 -3.05
CA LEU A 65 26.44 -15.60 -4.33
C LEU A 65 27.98 -15.45 -4.30
N SER A 66 28.51 -14.55 -3.48
CA SER A 66 29.97 -14.40 -3.28
C SER A 66 30.56 -15.45 -2.33
N GLY A 67 29.71 -16.26 -1.67
CA GLY A 67 30.15 -17.24 -0.66
C GLY A 67 30.54 -16.62 0.69
N GLU A 68 30.29 -15.32 0.90
CA GLU A 68 30.51 -14.64 2.18
C GLU A 68 29.55 -15.11 3.28
N VAL A 69 28.38 -15.63 2.89
CA VAL A 69 27.35 -16.15 3.80
C VAL A 69 26.87 -17.49 3.27
N MET A 70 26.83 -18.51 4.14
CA MET A 70 26.31 -19.84 3.82
C MET A 70 24.86 -19.95 4.27
N ALA A 71 24.00 -20.61 3.48
CA ALA A 71 22.59 -20.80 3.83
C ALA A 71 22.41 -21.60 5.13
N ASP A 72 23.35 -22.50 5.40
CA ASP A 72 23.44 -23.43 6.52
C ASP A 72 23.65 -22.69 7.86
N SER A 73 24.16 -21.46 7.79
CA SER A 73 24.43 -20.59 8.95
C SER A 73 23.22 -19.73 9.37
N ILE A 74 22.12 -19.80 8.59
CA ILE A 74 20.90 -19.00 8.79
C ILE A 74 19.79 -19.82 9.47
N VAL A 75 20.04 -21.10 9.76
CA VAL A 75 19.08 -22.03 10.40
C VAL A 75 19.43 -22.26 11.86
#